data_AF-A0A263DZ51-F1
#
_entry.id   AF-A0A263DZ51-F1
#
_cell.length_a   1.000
_cell.length_b   1.000
_cell.length_c   1.000
_cell.angle_alpha   90.00
_cell.angle_beta   90.00
_cell.angle_gamma   90.00
#
_symmetry.space_group_name_H-M   'P 1'
#
loop_
_entity.id
_entity.type
_entity.pdbx_description
1 polymer ?
#
loop_
_entity_poly.entity_id
_entity_poly.type
_entity_poly.pdbx_seq_one_letter_code
_entity_poly.pdbx_strand_id
1 'polypeptide(L)'
;MEAGAGAGHDEARPHALARLGRLRPRAAGRPRGDRAAAAAGRAAPAPCGLRRAADRRAPGCTRRPRRSGRPRLGRDRRGCRRRTSAGGGAVVNVERPVTIAVAGTHSTGKSTFLARLAHALRRDGVEVATVADLAEQAHRTGLPILHSHSYPSTLWIMTRGISEELAAWPHADVLLVDRPVPDALGYYLAALAYRDETPDPAAIEHLSALAHHHSTHYDLVLRTVLDGTIPIGEGRDRNHRYRRLADHHVERVLLQLGIGHELLPADQHDPTLERVADFTLDRLARTSSVGP
;
A
#
# COMPACT_ATOMS: atom_id res chain seq x y z
N MET A 1 22.71 -61.80 -10.47
CA MET A 1 24.09 -61.90 -9.95
C MET A 1 24.82 -60.69 -10.47
N GLU A 2 25.38 -59.73 -9.73
CA GLU A 2 25.45 -59.31 -8.33
C GLU A 2 25.84 -57.81 -8.45
N ALA A 3 25.07 -56.86 -7.92
CA ALA A 3 25.25 -56.26 -6.60
C ALA A 3 26.62 -55.58 -6.39
N GLY A 4 26.62 -54.24 -6.43
CA GLY A 4 27.71 -53.38 -6.00
C GLY A 4 27.14 -52.18 -5.25
N ALA A 5 26.89 -52.37 -3.96
CA ALA A 5 26.43 -51.36 -3.02
C ALA A 5 27.63 -50.53 -2.50
N GLY A 6 27.43 -49.22 -2.39
CA GLY A 6 28.37 -48.29 -1.74
C GLY A 6 27.58 -47.22 -0.99
N ALA A 7 27.21 -47.54 0.25
CA ALA A 7 26.66 -46.60 1.22
C ALA A 7 27.82 -45.89 1.95
N GLY A 8 27.66 -44.60 2.22
CA GLY A 8 28.57 -43.80 3.02
C GLY A 8 27.89 -42.51 3.47
N HIS A 9 27.12 -42.61 4.54
CA HIS A 9 26.82 -41.48 5.42
C HIS A 9 28.10 -41.05 6.12
N ASP A 10 28.40 -39.76 6.20
CA ASP A 10 28.86 -39.19 7.46
C ASP A 10 28.58 -37.69 7.55
N GLU A 11 27.78 -37.34 8.57
CA GLU A 11 27.59 -35.99 9.08
C GLU A 11 28.80 -35.63 9.94
N ALA A 12 29.44 -34.49 9.69
CA ALA A 12 30.27 -33.85 10.71
C ALA A 12 30.24 -32.32 10.58
N ARG A 13 29.42 -31.70 11.44
CA ARG A 13 29.63 -30.32 11.88
C ARG A 13 31.00 -30.20 12.57
N PRO A 14 31.57 -28.99 12.58
CA PRO A 14 31.96 -28.45 13.88
C PRO A 14 31.44 -27.03 14.11
N HIS A 15 30.96 -26.84 15.33
CA HIS A 15 30.81 -25.55 15.98
C HIS A 15 32.19 -24.96 16.35
N ALA A 16 32.24 -23.63 16.37
CA ALA A 16 32.79 -22.77 17.45
C ALA A 16 34.01 -21.86 17.14
N LEU A 17 33.77 -20.58 17.46
CA LEU A 17 34.65 -19.60 18.13
C LEU A 17 35.79 -18.91 17.36
N ALA A 18 35.65 -17.59 17.19
CA ALA A 18 36.57 -16.55 17.71
C ALA A 18 36.05 -15.15 17.25
N ARG A 19 35.58 -14.26 18.14
CA ARG A 19 36.37 -13.29 18.92
C ARG A 19 37.43 -12.53 18.12
N LEU A 20 37.05 -11.37 17.59
CA LEU A 20 37.88 -10.17 17.40
C LEU A 20 36.94 -8.99 17.67
N GLY A 21 37.24 -7.94 18.42
CA GLY A 21 38.54 -7.38 18.79
C GLY A 21 38.34 -5.88 18.75
N ARG A 22 38.42 -5.24 19.93
CA ARG A 22 38.22 -3.80 20.13
C ARG A 22 39.18 -2.97 19.26
N LEU A 23 38.67 -1.93 18.61
CA LEU A 23 39.48 -0.76 18.26
C LEU A 23 38.74 0.53 18.64
N ARG A 24 39.29 1.20 19.65
CA ARG A 24 39.08 2.63 19.93
C ARG A 24 39.80 3.45 18.85
N PRO A 25 39.37 4.70 18.66
CA PRO A 25 40.34 5.79 18.72
C PRO A 25 39.97 6.86 19.75
N ARG A 26 41.03 7.41 20.35
CA ARG A 26 41.09 8.59 21.20
C ARG A 26 41.18 9.85 20.33
N ALA A 27 40.49 10.90 20.80
CA ALA A 27 40.92 12.31 20.90
C ALA A 27 41.40 13.10 19.67
N ALA A 28 40.66 14.17 19.37
CA ALA A 28 41.10 15.56 19.10
C ALA A 28 39.84 16.27 18.56
N GLY A 29 39.46 17.51 18.82
CA GLY A 29 40.03 18.66 19.52
C GLY A 29 39.00 19.78 19.27
N ARG A 30 38.64 20.54 20.29
CA ARG A 30 37.87 21.79 20.12
C ARG A 30 38.77 22.82 19.41
N PRO A 31 38.17 23.74 18.64
CA PRO A 31 38.32 25.12 19.04
C PRO A 31 36.99 25.88 19.12
N ARG A 32 36.99 26.82 20.07
CA ARG A 32 36.03 27.91 20.24
C ARG A 32 36.35 29.04 19.26
N GLY A 33 35.33 29.82 18.91
CA GLY A 33 35.42 31.08 18.15
C GLY A 33 34.04 31.44 17.61
N ASP A 34 33.10 31.87 18.45
CA ASP A 34 32.78 33.26 18.80
C ASP A 34 32.20 34.13 17.67
N ARG A 35 30.94 34.54 17.93
CA ARG A 35 30.27 35.83 17.67
C ARG A 35 29.38 36.01 16.44
N ALA A 36 28.09 36.20 16.80
CA ALA A 36 27.19 37.31 16.42
C ALA A 36 26.72 37.36 14.96
N ALA A 37 25.49 37.71 14.58
CA ALA A 37 24.20 38.08 15.17
C ALA A 37 23.19 37.74 14.02
N ALA A 38 21.88 37.63 14.13
CA ALA A 38 20.90 38.52 14.73
C ALA A 38 19.49 37.93 14.47
N ALA A 39 18.54 38.35 15.29
CA ALA A 39 17.12 38.57 14.98
C ALA A 39 16.30 37.45 14.32
N ALA A 40 15.36 36.87 15.07
CA ALA A 40 13.98 37.36 15.11
C ALA A 40 13.08 36.35 15.82
N GLY A 41 12.50 36.79 16.94
CA GLY A 41 11.62 36.00 17.78
C GLY A 41 10.23 35.79 17.18
N ARG A 42 9.71 34.61 17.50
CA ARG A 42 8.32 34.16 17.44
C ARG A 42 7.31 35.22 17.91
N ALA A 43 6.20 35.37 17.20
CA ALA A 43 4.88 35.59 17.80
C ALA A 43 3.76 35.38 16.78
N ALA A 44 2.90 34.41 17.05
CA ALA A 44 1.50 34.35 16.65
C ALA A 44 0.73 33.80 17.89
N PRO A 45 -0.60 33.93 18.04
CA PRO A 45 -1.61 34.59 17.20
C PRO A 45 -2.61 35.48 18.00
N ALA A 46 -3.49 36.22 17.31
CA ALA A 46 -4.77 36.64 17.86
C ALA A 46 -5.83 36.86 16.75
N PRO A 47 -7.09 36.40 16.93
CA PRO A 47 -8.19 36.65 16.01
C PRO A 47 -9.05 37.85 16.45
N CYS A 48 -9.48 38.69 15.50
CA CYS A 48 -10.50 39.72 15.69
C CYS A 48 -11.65 39.50 14.70
N GLY A 49 -12.89 39.51 15.19
CA GLY A 49 -14.06 39.46 14.31
C GLY A 49 -15.41 39.23 15.00
N LEU A 50 -15.68 39.96 16.08
CA LEU A 50 -17.02 40.10 16.66
C LEU A 50 -17.94 40.87 15.68
N ARG A 51 -19.09 40.28 15.32
CA ARG A 51 -20.30 41.04 15.01
C ARG A 51 -21.44 40.55 15.90
N ARG A 52 -21.93 41.46 16.74
CA ARG A 52 -23.20 41.37 17.48
C ARG A 52 -24.26 42.17 16.71
N ALA A 53 -25.48 41.66 16.69
CA ALA A 53 -26.74 42.36 16.97
C ALA A 53 -27.88 41.33 16.82
N ALA A 54 -28.56 40.95 17.91
CA ALA A 54 -29.83 41.53 18.37
C ALA A 54 -31.02 40.76 17.71
N ASP A 55 -32.10 40.32 18.35
CA ASP A 55 -32.67 40.56 19.67
C ASP A 55 -33.93 39.66 19.82
N ARG A 56 -34.47 39.60 21.05
CA ARG A 56 -35.88 39.29 21.45
C ARG A 56 -36.25 37.90 22.02
N ARG A 57 -36.30 37.93 23.36
CA ARG A 57 -37.45 37.64 24.26
C ARG A 57 -37.98 36.20 24.42
N ALA A 58 -37.74 35.69 25.63
CA ALA A 58 -38.42 34.61 26.37
C ALA A 58 -39.87 35.02 26.80
N PRO A 59 -40.63 34.32 27.68
CA PRO A 59 -40.35 33.10 28.47
C PRO A 59 -41.54 32.11 28.66
N GLY A 60 -41.33 30.99 29.38
CA GLY A 60 -42.45 30.31 30.06
C GLY A 60 -42.18 28.91 30.63
N CYS A 61 -42.05 28.84 31.96
CA CYS A 61 -42.59 27.83 32.90
C CYS A 61 -42.20 26.33 32.74
N THR A 62 -41.31 25.74 33.54
CA THR A 62 -41.36 25.30 34.97
C THR A 62 -41.73 23.83 35.21
N ARG A 63 -40.93 23.19 36.10
CA ARG A 63 -41.19 22.01 36.98
C ARG A 63 -41.16 20.62 36.33
N ARG A 64 -40.11 19.82 36.54
CA ARG A 64 -39.68 18.97 37.70
C ARG A 64 -40.32 17.56 37.73
N PRO A 65 -39.60 16.55 38.27
CA PRO A 65 -39.67 15.14 37.85
C PRO A 65 -40.37 14.22 38.86
N ARG A 66 -40.69 12.96 38.47
CA ARG A 66 -40.38 11.72 39.25
C ARG A 66 -41.00 10.43 38.66
N ARG A 67 -40.14 9.41 38.60
CA ARG A 67 -40.25 7.99 39.02
C ARG A 67 -41.39 7.06 38.52
N SER A 68 -40.88 5.92 38.02
CA SER A 68 -41.25 4.52 38.30
C SER A 68 -42.62 3.99 37.88
N GLY A 69 -42.58 2.94 37.05
CA GLY A 69 -43.65 1.96 36.93
C GLY A 69 -43.44 0.99 35.77
N ARG A 70 -42.97 -0.24 36.06
CA ARG A 70 -43.23 -1.42 35.20
C ARG A 70 -44.72 -1.81 35.35
N PRO A 71 -45.38 -2.33 34.31
CA PRO A 71 -45.64 -3.78 34.24
C PRO A 71 -45.55 -4.35 32.80
N ARG A 72 -44.87 -5.48 32.59
CA ARG A 72 -45.38 -6.87 32.37
C ARG A 72 -46.24 -7.12 31.10
N LEU A 73 -45.67 -7.99 30.27
CA LEU A 73 -46.26 -9.14 29.56
C LEU A 73 -47.38 -8.88 28.54
N GLY A 74 -46.97 -8.79 27.28
CA GLY A 74 -47.80 -9.10 26.11
C GLY A 74 -47.11 -10.14 25.24
N ARG A 75 -47.58 -11.39 25.29
CA ARG A 75 -47.32 -12.44 24.30
C ARG A 75 -47.82 -11.94 22.95
N ASP A 76 -46.96 -11.88 21.93
CA ASP A 76 -47.43 -12.00 20.56
C ASP A 76 -46.54 -13.01 19.81
N ARG A 77 -47.05 -14.24 19.71
CA ARG A 77 -46.48 -15.32 18.92
C ARG A 77 -46.94 -15.10 17.48
N ARG A 78 -46.11 -14.46 16.65
CA ARG A 78 -46.26 -14.52 15.20
C ARG A 78 -45.04 -15.22 14.60
N GLY A 79 -45.34 -16.34 13.96
CA GLY A 79 -44.36 -17.29 13.45
C GLY A 79 -43.46 -16.68 12.39
N CYS A 80 -42.16 -16.65 12.67
CA CYS A 80 -41.15 -16.68 11.63
C CYS A 80 -41.11 -18.11 11.08
N ARG A 81 -41.86 -18.36 9.99
CA ARG A 81 -41.55 -19.49 9.11
C ARG A 81 -40.15 -19.24 8.54
N ARG A 82 -39.17 -19.97 9.09
CA ARG A 82 -37.84 -20.12 8.51
C ARG A 82 -38.01 -20.66 7.09
N ARG A 83 -37.89 -19.78 6.09
CA ARG A 83 -37.51 -20.22 4.75
C ARG A 83 -36.05 -20.59 4.82
N THR A 84 -35.80 -21.89 4.83
CA THR A 84 -34.51 -22.46 4.44
C THR A 84 -34.33 -22.15 2.96
N SER A 85 -33.81 -20.97 2.63
CA SER A 85 -33.17 -20.80 1.32
C SER A 85 -31.89 -21.63 1.39
N ALA A 86 -31.93 -22.80 0.76
CA ALA A 86 -30.75 -23.40 0.17
C ALA A 86 -30.24 -22.40 -0.88
N GLY A 87 -29.46 -21.42 -0.41
CA GLY A 87 -28.79 -20.46 -1.26
C GLY A 87 -27.67 -21.19 -1.96
N GLY A 88 -27.97 -21.77 -3.11
CA GLY A 88 -26.96 -21.95 -4.13
C GLY A 88 -26.34 -20.59 -4.34
N GLY A 89 -25.10 -20.42 -3.88
CA GLY A 89 -24.36 -19.17 -4.02
C GLY A 89 -24.23 -18.91 -5.50
N ALA A 90 -25.10 -18.04 -6.03
CA ALA A 90 -24.83 -17.40 -7.30
C ALA A 90 -23.50 -16.68 -7.10
N VAL A 91 -22.44 -17.21 -7.70
CA VAL A 91 -21.19 -16.49 -7.84
C VAL A 91 -21.56 -15.26 -8.66
N VAL A 92 -21.72 -14.12 -7.99
CA VAL A 92 -21.96 -12.85 -8.66
C VAL A 92 -20.68 -12.59 -9.44
N ASN A 93 -20.72 -12.80 -10.76
CA ASN A 93 -19.61 -12.50 -11.63
C ASN A 93 -19.57 -10.98 -11.76
N VAL A 94 -18.78 -10.33 -10.90
CA VAL A 94 -18.54 -8.89 -11.02
C VAL A 94 -17.66 -8.73 -12.25
N GLU A 95 -18.23 -8.13 -13.29
CA GLU A 95 -17.46 -7.72 -14.47
C GLU A 95 -16.34 -6.81 -13.98
N ARG A 96 -15.09 -7.26 -14.17
CA ARG A 96 -13.89 -6.58 -13.68
C ARG A 96 -13.04 -6.15 -14.87
N PRO A 97 -12.44 -4.95 -14.81
CA PRO A 97 -11.49 -4.53 -15.82
C PRO A 97 -10.25 -5.43 -15.84
N VAL A 98 -9.57 -5.44 -16.98
CA VAL A 98 -8.19 -5.95 -17.05
C VAL A 98 -7.32 -5.04 -16.17
N THR A 99 -6.72 -5.59 -15.12
CA THR A 99 -6.00 -4.78 -14.13
C THR A 99 -4.50 -4.99 -14.25
N ILE A 100 -3.77 -3.90 -14.55
CA ILE A 100 -2.32 -3.86 -14.68
C ILE A 100 -1.74 -3.03 -13.54
N ALA A 101 -0.88 -3.66 -12.74
CA ALA A 101 -0.26 -3.04 -11.58
C ALA A 101 1.23 -2.77 -11.80
N VAL A 102 1.75 -1.64 -11.33
CA VAL A 102 3.18 -1.33 -11.38
C VAL A 102 3.72 -1.07 -9.96
N ALA A 103 4.51 -2.01 -9.47
CA ALA A 103 5.20 -1.95 -8.19
C ALA A 103 6.63 -1.40 -8.29
N GLY A 104 7.19 -1.01 -7.16
CA GLY A 104 8.61 -0.66 -7.02
C GLY A 104 8.87 0.76 -6.57
N THR A 105 10.15 1.09 -6.40
CA THR A 105 10.56 2.24 -5.58
C THR A 105 10.24 3.62 -6.15
N HIS A 106 10.29 4.68 -5.33
CA HIS A 106 10.13 6.06 -5.82
C HIS A 106 11.24 6.37 -6.84
N SER A 107 10.86 7.09 -7.90
CA SER A 107 11.75 7.62 -8.94
C SER A 107 12.21 6.67 -10.05
N THR A 108 11.49 5.58 -10.30
CA THR A 108 11.77 4.66 -11.42
C THR A 108 10.97 4.96 -12.69
N GLY A 109 10.26 6.10 -12.76
CA GLY A 109 9.47 6.47 -13.95
C GLY A 109 8.10 5.78 -14.07
N LYS A 110 7.63 5.06 -13.04
CA LYS A 110 6.32 4.38 -13.01
C LYS A 110 5.15 5.23 -13.51
N SER A 111 4.95 6.39 -12.90
CA SER A 111 3.81 7.26 -13.26
C SER A 111 3.93 7.77 -14.70
N THR A 112 5.15 7.95 -15.21
CA THR A 112 5.39 8.27 -16.62
C THR A 112 5.08 7.07 -17.53
N PHE A 113 5.52 5.87 -17.18
CA PHE A 113 5.19 4.64 -17.91
C PHE A 113 3.68 4.41 -17.97
N LEU A 114 2.99 4.50 -16.82
CA LEU A 114 1.54 4.35 -16.73
C LEU A 114 0.78 5.41 -17.54
N ALA A 115 1.22 6.67 -17.52
CA ALA A 115 0.62 7.72 -18.34
C ALA A 115 0.77 7.44 -19.84
N ARG A 116 1.92 6.92 -20.26
CA ARG A 116 2.16 6.54 -21.67
C ARG A 116 1.33 5.32 -22.07
N LEU A 117 1.23 4.31 -21.21
CA LEU A 117 0.39 3.13 -21.44
C LEU A 117 -1.10 3.52 -21.53
N ALA A 118 -1.57 4.37 -20.60
CA ALA A 118 -2.94 4.89 -20.65
C ALA A 118 -3.21 5.65 -21.96
N HIS A 119 -2.25 6.45 -22.42
CA HIS A 119 -2.39 7.17 -23.68
C HIS A 119 -2.44 6.23 -24.89
N ALA A 120 -1.59 5.20 -24.93
CA ALA A 120 -1.61 4.20 -25.99
C ALA A 120 -2.96 3.47 -26.07
N LEU A 121 -3.45 2.94 -24.94
CA LEU A 121 -4.73 2.23 -24.87
C LEU A 121 -5.93 3.13 -25.23
N ARG A 122 -5.93 4.39 -24.78
CA ARG A 122 -7.00 5.34 -25.14
C ARG A 122 -7.01 5.69 -26.62
N ARG A 123 -5.86 5.67 -27.31
CA ARG A 123 -5.82 5.85 -28.77
C ARG A 123 -6.53 4.71 -29.50
N ASP A 124 -6.58 3.54 -28.89
CA ASP A 124 -7.28 2.36 -29.43
C ASP A 124 -8.74 2.27 -28.94
N GLY A 125 -9.26 3.34 -28.32
CA GLY A 125 -10.66 3.45 -27.91
C GLY A 125 -11.01 2.79 -26.58
N VAL A 126 -10.01 2.35 -25.80
CA VAL A 126 -10.21 1.66 -24.51
C VAL A 126 -10.48 2.66 -23.38
N GLU A 127 -11.47 2.39 -22.53
CA GLU A 127 -11.72 3.16 -21.31
C GLU A 127 -10.70 2.78 -20.23
N VAL A 128 -9.80 3.72 -19.89
CA VAL A 128 -8.72 3.49 -18.92
C VAL A 128 -8.89 4.35 -17.68
N ALA A 129 -9.01 3.70 -16.53
CA ALA A 129 -8.88 4.31 -15.21
C ALA A 129 -7.47 4.14 -14.64
N THR A 130 -7.05 5.06 -13.77
CA THR A 130 -5.74 4.99 -13.10
C THR A 130 -5.90 5.31 -11.62
N VAL A 131 -5.43 4.41 -10.76
CA VAL A 131 -5.29 4.64 -9.32
C VAL A 131 -3.86 5.07 -9.05
N ALA A 132 -3.70 6.26 -8.48
CA ALA A 132 -2.41 6.89 -8.24
C ALA A 132 -1.81 6.48 -6.88
N ASP A 133 -0.52 6.76 -6.69
CA ASP A 133 0.18 6.57 -5.41
C ASP A 133 -0.50 7.35 -4.26
N LEU A 134 -0.96 6.61 -3.24
CA LEU A 134 -1.68 7.15 -2.09
C LEU A 134 -0.78 7.70 -0.97
N ALA A 135 0.55 7.60 -1.09
CA ALA A 135 1.48 8.03 -0.05
C ALA A 135 1.33 9.54 0.28
N GLU A 136 1.14 10.39 -0.72
CA GLU A 136 0.92 11.83 -0.48
C GLU A 136 -0.41 12.08 0.24
N GLN A 137 -1.46 11.34 -0.12
CA GLN A 137 -2.75 11.46 0.54
C GLN A 137 -2.68 11.00 2.00
N ALA A 138 -1.99 9.90 2.29
CA ALA A 138 -1.72 9.44 3.65
C ALA A 138 -0.95 10.50 4.45
N HIS A 139 0.06 11.13 3.82
CA HIS A 139 0.82 12.19 4.49
C HIS A 139 -0.04 13.40 4.85
N ARG A 140 -0.91 13.84 3.93
CA ARG A 140 -1.84 14.97 4.18
C ARG A 140 -2.85 14.68 5.30
N THR A 141 -3.21 13.43 5.53
CA THR A 141 -4.08 13.02 6.65
C THR A 141 -3.33 12.84 7.97
N GLY A 142 -2.01 13.10 8.00
CA GLY A 142 -1.18 13.00 9.19
C GLY A 142 -0.63 11.60 9.46
N LEU A 143 -0.79 10.66 8.54
CA LEU A 143 -0.23 9.31 8.68
C LEU A 143 1.27 9.32 8.33
N PRO A 144 2.11 8.62 9.12
CA PRO A 144 3.52 8.56 8.83
C PRO A 144 3.80 7.66 7.61
N ILE A 145 4.64 8.15 6.70
CA ILE A 145 5.03 7.48 5.45
C ILE A 145 6.55 7.27 5.38
N LEU A 146 7.04 6.68 4.28
CA LEU A 146 8.48 6.42 4.03
C LEU A 146 9.12 5.62 5.18
N HIS A 147 10.32 6.01 5.64
CA HIS A 147 11.03 5.32 6.71
C HIS A 147 10.27 5.29 8.06
N SER A 148 9.19 6.06 8.20
CA SER A 148 8.33 6.07 9.38
C SER A 148 7.02 5.29 9.18
N HIS A 149 6.90 4.51 8.10
CA HIS A 149 5.69 3.73 7.82
C HIS A 149 5.31 2.84 9.01
N SER A 150 4.04 2.90 9.40
CA SER A 150 3.47 2.23 10.57
C SER A 150 2.32 1.32 10.15
N TYR A 151 1.95 0.34 10.98
CA TYR A 151 0.82 -0.54 10.68
C TYR A 151 -0.48 0.22 10.33
N PRO A 152 -0.92 1.25 11.09
CA PRO A 152 -2.10 2.03 10.70
C PRO A 152 -1.95 2.74 9.36
N SER A 153 -0.77 3.30 9.06
CA SER A 153 -0.51 3.92 7.76
C SER A 153 -0.62 2.91 6.61
N THR A 154 -0.02 1.74 6.78
CA THR A 154 0.01 0.69 5.76
C THR A 154 -1.38 0.12 5.53
N LEU A 155 -2.12 -0.19 6.59
CA LEU A 155 -3.50 -0.65 6.49
C LEU A 155 -4.39 0.40 5.81
N TRP A 156 -4.21 1.69 6.15
CA TRP A 156 -4.95 2.77 5.51
C TRP A 156 -4.64 2.85 4.01
N ILE A 157 -3.37 2.81 3.61
CA ILE A 157 -2.97 2.85 2.19
C ILE A 157 -3.56 1.65 1.43
N MET A 158 -3.46 0.44 1.99
CA MET A 158 -3.98 -0.77 1.35
C MET A 158 -5.50 -0.72 1.20
N THR A 159 -6.23 -0.44 2.28
CA THR A 159 -7.70 -0.41 2.25
C THR A 159 -8.24 0.74 1.40
N ARG A 160 -7.57 1.89 1.39
CA ARG A 160 -7.93 3.01 0.52
C ARG A 160 -7.65 2.70 -0.95
N GLY A 161 -6.51 2.08 -1.26
CA GLY A 161 -6.17 1.63 -2.61
C GLY A 161 -7.22 0.65 -3.15
N ILE A 162 -7.55 -0.38 -2.37
CA ILE A 162 -8.62 -1.33 -2.69
C ILE A 162 -9.95 -0.60 -2.94
N SER A 163 -10.31 0.35 -2.09
CA SER A 163 -11.54 1.12 -2.27
C SER A 163 -11.56 1.94 -3.56
N GLU A 164 -10.44 2.52 -3.97
CA GLU A 164 -10.33 3.31 -5.20
C GLU A 164 -10.31 2.43 -6.45
N GLU A 165 -9.62 1.29 -6.38
CA GLU A 165 -9.63 0.27 -7.43
C GLU A 165 -11.06 -0.23 -7.68
N LEU A 166 -11.78 -0.64 -6.62
CA LEU A 166 -13.16 -1.13 -6.72
C LEU A 166 -14.14 -0.07 -7.23
N ALA A 167 -13.93 1.20 -6.87
CA ALA A 167 -14.76 2.29 -7.36
C ALA A 167 -14.56 2.55 -8.87
N ALA A 168 -13.40 2.18 -9.42
CA ALA A 168 -13.08 2.34 -10.83
C ALA A 168 -13.59 1.16 -11.69
N TRP A 169 -13.80 -0.02 -11.11
CA TRP A 169 -14.19 -1.23 -11.86
C TRP A 169 -15.41 -1.06 -12.78
N PRO A 170 -16.51 -0.40 -12.37
CA PRO A 170 -17.69 -0.26 -13.22
C PRO A 170 -17.55 0.75 -14.36
N HIS A 171 -16.41 1.43 -14.46
CA HIS A 171 -16.23 2.63 -15.30
C HIS A 171 -14.97 2.55 -16.17
N ALA A 172 -14.38 1.38 -16.31
CA ALA A 172 -13.18 1.17 -17.11
C ALA A 172 -13.14 -0.24 -17.68
N ASP A 173 -12.57 -0.36 -18.88
CA ASP A 173 -12.16 -1.64 -19.46
C ASP A 173 -10.82 -2.08 -18.86
N VAL A 174 -9.95 -1.10 -18.57
CA VAL A 174 -8.60 -1.31 -18.05
C VAL A 174 -8.35 -0.44 -16.83
N LEU A 175 -7.86 -1.06 -15.76
CA LEU A 175 -7.43 -0.39 -14.55
C LEU A 175 -5.91 -0.42 -14.42
N LEU A 176 -5.29 0.75 -14.36
CA LEU A 176 -3.86 0.90 -14.11
C LEU A 176 -3.62 1.30 -12.66
N VAL A 177 -2.75 0.57 -11.95
CA VAL A 177 -2.49 0.80 -10.52
C VAL A 177 -1.02 1.20 -10.30
N ASP A 178 -0.78 2.45 -9.88
CA ASP A 178 0.54 2.91 -9.40
C ASP A 178 0.69 2.53 -7.93
N ARG A 179 1.62 1.61 -7.64
CA ARG A 179 1.83 0.99 -6.31
C ARG A 179 0.65 0.12 -5.85
N PRO A 180 0.58 -1.13 -6.33
CA PRO A 180 -0.47 -2.06 -5.89
C PRO A 180 -0.36 -2.37 -4.39
N VAL A 181 -1.43 -2.93 -3.84
CA VAL A 181 -1.55 -3.31 -2.42
C VAL A 181 -0.31 -4.01 -1.81
N PRO A 182 0.32 -5.03 -2.45
CA PRO A 182 1.56 -5.65 -1.93
C PRO A 182 2.76 -4.69 -1.84
N ASP A 183 2.81 -3.62 -2.63
CA ASP A 183 3.87 -2.60 -2.57
C ASP A 183 3.87 -1.92 -1.19
N ALA A 184 2.69 -1.58 -0.67
CA ALA A 184 2.54 -0.95 0.65
C ALA A 184 3.09 -1.83 1.79
N LEU A 185 2.86 -3.14 1.71
CA LEU A 185 3.43 -4.12 2.66
C LEU A 185 4.96 -4.18 2.55
N GLY A 186 5.51 -4.15 1.34
CA GLY A 186 6.96 -4.06 1.11
C GLY A 186 7.57 -2.82 1.76
N TYR A 187 6.92 -1.66 1.61
CA TYR A 187 7.34 -0.41 2.24
C TYR A 187 7.27 -0.43 3.77
N TYR A 188 6.25 -1.10 4.34
CA TYR A 188 6.14 -1.29 5.79
C TYR A 188 7.30 -2.13 6.34
N LEU A 189 7.58 -3.27 5.72
CA LEU A 189 8.70 -4.13 6.11
C LEU A 189 10.04 -3.42 5.96
N ALA A 190 10.23 -2.66 4.89
CA ALA A 190 11.41 -1.83 4.71
C ALA A 190 11.56 -0.76 5.80
N ALA A 191 10.45 -0.19 6.27
CA ALA A 191 10.48 0.84 7.32
C ALA A 191 10.85 0.23 8.68
N LEU A 192 10.31 -0.95 9.01
CA LEU A 192 10.71 -1.72 10.18
C LEU A 192 12.20 -2.09 10.14
N ALA A 193 12.68 -2.62 9.02
CA ALA A 193 14.09 -2.96 8.83
C ALA A 193 15.00 -1.72 8.90
N TYR A 194 14.54 -0.57 8.41
CA TYR A 194 15.30 0.68 8.49
C TYR A 194 15.47 1.18 9.93
N ARG A 195 14.45 0.97 10.78
CA ARG A 195 14.42 1.35 12.20
C ARG A 195 14.93 0.24 13.14
N ASP A 196 15.37 -0.90 12.60
CA ASP A 196 15.78 -2.08 13.35
C ASP A 196 14.68 -2.58 14.32
N GLU A 197 13.42 -2.50 13.89
CA GLU A 197 12.23 -2.93 14.65
C GLU A 197 11.78 -4.34 14.24
N THR A 198 11.37 -5.14 15.22
CA THR A 198 10.75 -6.45 14.96
C THR A 198 9.28 -6.26 14.59
N PRO A 199 8.82 -6.81 13.45
CA PRO A 199 7.40 -6.79 13.11
C PRO A 199 6.57 -7.56 14.14
N ASP A 200 5.40 -7.01 14.49
CA ASP A 200 4.34 -7.78 15.15
C ASP A 200 3.84 -8.89 14.20
N PRO A 201 3.96 -10.18 14.56
CA PRO A 201 3.55 -11.28 13.70
C PRO A 201 2.07 -11.21 13.27
N ALA A 202 1.18 -10.79 14.17
CA ALA A 202 -0.26 -10.70 13.85
C ALA A 202 -0.54 -9.59 12.83
N ALA A 203 0.16 -8.45 12.96
CA ALA A 203 0.09 -7.36 11.99
C ALA A 203 0.58 -7.80 10.61
N ILE A 204 1.68 -8.56 10.54
CA ILE A 204 2.21 -9.08 9.27
C ILE A 204 1.28 -10.10 8.65
N GLU A 205 0.74 -11.03 9.44
CA GLU A 205 -0.22 -12.03 8.95
C GLU A 205 -1.44 -11.35 8.33
N HIS A 206 -2.02 -10.37 9.02
CA HIS A 206 -3.18 -9.62 8.54
C HIS A 206 -2.89 -8.87 7.23
N LEU A 207 -1.81 -8.08 7.17
CA LEU A 207 -1.46 -7.33 5.96
C LEU A 207 -1.07 -8.27 4.81
N SER A 208 -0.40 -9.39 5.10
CA SER A 208 -0.05 -10.39 4.08
C SER A 208 -1.28 -11.06 3.49
N ALA A 209 -2.27 -11.42 4.32
CA ALA A 209 -3.54 -11.98 3.84
C ALA A 209 -4.29 -10.99 2.95
N LEU A 210 -4.36 -9.72 3.37
CA LEU A 210 -5.01 -8.66 2.58
C LEU A 210 -4.31 -8.47 1.22
N ALA A 211 -2.98 -8.39 1.22
CA ALA A 211 -2.19 -8.27 -0.01
C ALA A 211 -2.36 -9.47 -0.93
N HIS A 212 -2.27 -10.69 -0.39
CA HIS A 212 -2.38 -11.92 -1.16
C HIS A 212 -3.75 -12.05 -1.83
N HIS A 213 -4.84 -11.91 -1.05
CA HIS A 213 -6.18 -12.07 -1.59
C HIS A 213 -6.53 -11.01 -2.63
N HIS A 214 -6.20 -9.74 -2.37
CA HIS A 214 -6.49 -8.68 -3.32
C HIS A 214 -5.66 -8.80 -4.61
N SER A 215 -4.42 -9.29 -4.51
CA SER A 215 -3.55 -9.45 -5.69
C SER A 215 -4.07 -10.46 -6.71
N THR A 216 -5.04 -11.31 -6.34
CA THR A 216 -5.71 -12.22 -7.30
C THR A 216 -6.51 -11.48 -8.39
N HIS A 217 -6.77 -10.18 -8.19
CA HIS A 217 -7.46 -9.33 -9.15
C HIS A 217 -6.52 -8.66 -10.17
N TYR A 218 -5.20 -8.78 -10.00
CA TYR A 218 -4.22 -8.25 -10.95
C TYR A 218 -3.97 -9.26 -12.07
N ASP A 219 -4.20 -8.86 -13.32
CA ASP A 219 -3.91 -9.69 -14.50
C ASP A 219 -2.42 -9.65 -14.87
N LEU A 220 -1.74 -8.53 -14.59
CA LEU A 220 -0.31 -8.37 -14.76
C LEU A 220 0.26 -7.46 -13.69
N VAL A 221 1.38 -7.87 -13.08
CA VAL A 221 2.16 -7.05 -12.16
C VAL A 221 3.52 -6.79 -12.77
N LEU A 222 3.86 -5.52 -12.97
CA LEU A 222 5.20 -5.08 -13.36
C LEU A 222 5.93 -4.58 -12.12
N ARG A 223 7.21 -4.93 -11.99
CA ARG A 223 8.09 -4.46 -10.92
C ARG A 223 9.21 -3.63 -11.54
N THR A 224 9.24 -2.35 -11.19
CA THR A 224 10.37 -1.50 -11.60
C THR A 224 11.67 -1.91 -10.91
N VAL A 225 12.76 -1.89 -11.66
CA VAL A 225 14.10 -2.15 -11.14
C VAL A 225 14.73 -0.83 -10.71
N LEU A 226 15.23 -0.76 -9.48
CA LEU A 226 15.95 0.41 -9.00
C LEU A 226 17.28 0.58 -9.74
N ASP A 227 17.38 1.59 -10.59
CA ASP A 227 18.66 2.08 -11.10
C ASP A 227 19.27 3.10 -10.13
N GLY A 228 20.40 2.71 -9.51
CA GLY A 228 21.14 3.53 -8.57
C GLY A 228 21.90 4.70 -9.21
N THR A 229 22.01 4.74 -10.53
CA THR A 229 22.72 5.77 -11.30
C THR A 229 21.83 6.97 -11.65
N ILE A 230 20.51 6.80 -11.60
CA ILE A 230 19.55 7.88 -11.90
C ILE A 230 19.50 8.89 -10.74
N PRO A 231 19.79 10.18 -10.98
CA PRO A 231 19.74 11.22 -9.96
C PRO A 231 18.35 11.34 -9.31
N ILE A 232 18.32 11.54 -7.99
CA ILE A 232 17.07 11.78 -7.26
C ILE A 232 16.58 13.19 -7.57
N GLY A 233 15.39 13.31 -8.17
CA GLY A 233 14.75 14.60 -8.44
C GLY A 233 14.48 15.42 -7.18
N GLU A 234 14.36 16.74 -7.33
CA GLU A 234 14.06 17.66 -6.23
C GLU A 234 12.75 17.31 -5.50
N GLY A 235 12.71 17.49 -4.17
CA GLY A 235 11.54 17.16 -3.34
C GLY A 235 11.35 15.68 -3.00
N ARG A 236 12.24 14.78 -3.46
CA ARG A 236 12.14 13.34 -3.19
C ARG A 236 13.06 12.89 -2.06
N ASP A 237 12.69 11.79 -1.41
CA ASP A 237 13.49 11.20 -0.34
C ASP A 237 14.88 10.80 -0.85
N ARG A 238 15.90 11.48 -0.34
CA ARG A 238 17.32 11.26 -0.67
C ARG A 238 17.93 10.09 0.10
N ASN A 239 17.14 9.38 0.89
CA ASN A 239 17.62 8.25 1.68
C ASN A 239 17.85 7.01 0.80
N HIS A 240 19.03 6.95 0.17
CA HIS A 240 19.44 5.83 -0.66
C HIS A 240 19.41 4.48 0.09
N ARG A 241 19.65 4.47 1.41
CA ARG A 241 19.55 3.26 2.23
C ARG A 241 18.10 2.75 2.26
N TYR A 242 17.16 3.65 2.57
CA TYR A 242 15.74 3.29 2.62
C TYR A 242 15.20 2.86 1.25
N ARG A 243 15.61 3.52 0.17
CA ARG A 243 15.23 3.12 -1.20
C ARG A 243 15.64 1.70 -1.54
N ARG A 244 16.88 1.29 -1.21
CA ARG A 244 17.35 -0.08 -1.43
C ARG A 244 16.58 -1.10 -0.57
N LEU A 245 16.26 -0.73 0.67
CA LEU A 245 15.42 -1.57 1.53
C LEU A 245 14.01 -1.74 0.95
N ALA A 246 13.39 -0.65 0.49
CA ALA A 246 12.08 -0.72 -0.15
C ALA A 246 12.11 -1.61 -1.39
N ASP A 247 13.12 -1.46 -2.25
CA ASP A 247 13.30 -2.30 -3.44
C ASP A 247 13.35 -3.79 -3.09
N HIS A 248 14.22 -4.13 -2.13
CA HIS A 248 14.40 -5.50 -1.64
C HIS A 248 13.12 -6.08 -1.01
N HIS A 249 12.47 -5.33 -0.13
CA HIS A 249 11.29 -5.82 0.58
C HIS A 249 10.05 -5.92 -0.30
N VAL A 250 9.88 -5.03 -1.28
CA VAL A 250 8.81 -5.18 -2.29
C VAL A 250 9.02 -6.46 -3.09
N GLU A 251 10.25 -6.79 -3.48
CA GLU A 251 10.54 -8.04 -4.21
C GLU A 251 10.19 -9.24 -3.36
N ARG A 252 10.69 -9.20 -2.13
CA ARG A 252 10.51 -10.28 -1.17
C ARG A 252 9.02 -10.53 -0.92
N VAL A 253 8.20 -9.50 -0.79
CA VAL A 253 6.75 -9.65 -0.61
C VAL A 253 6.11 -10.30 -1.82
N LEU A 254 6.41 -9.84 -3.05
CA LEU A 254 5.86 -10.44 -4.26
C LEU A 254 6.22 -11.92 -4.37
N LEU A 255 7.48 -12.27 -4.10
CA LEU A 255 7.95 -13.67 -4.10
C LEU A 255 7.30 -14.51 -2.99
N GLN A 256 7.25 -14.00 -1.76
CA GLN A 256 6.69 -14.73 -0.61
C GLN A 256 5.19 -14.99 -0.74
N LEU A 257 4.45 -14.07 -1.36
CA LEU A 257 3.01 -14.21 -1.58
C LEU A 257 2.67 -14.97 -2.86
N GLY A 258 3.68 -15.42 -3.63
CA GLY A 258 3.48 -16.14 -4.89
C GLY A 258 2.87 -15.29 -6.00
N ILE A 259 3.08 -13.96 -5.97
CA ILE A 259 2.53 -13.04 -6.95
C ILE A 259 3.45 -13.02 -8.18
N GLY A 260 2.94 -13.56 -9.29
CA GLY A 260 3.62 -13.51 -10.58
C GLY A 260 3.85 -12.06 -11.00
N HIS A 261 5.09 -11.71 -11.31
CA HIS A 261 5.45 -10.36 -11.73
C HIS A 261 6.57 -10.40 -12.77
N GLU A 262 6.62 -9.35 -13.58
CA GLU A 262 7.64 -9.17 -14.60
C GLU A 262 8.47 -7.92 -14.29
N LEU A 263 9.75 -7.95 -14.63
CA LEU A 263 10.62 -6.82 -14.39
C LEU A 263 10.38 -5.73 -15.44
N LEU A 264 10.43 -4.47 -14.99
CA LEU A 264 10.42 -3.27 -15.83
C LEU A 264 11.73 -2.51 -15.60
N PRO A 265 12.81 -2.85 -16.35
CA PRO A 265 14.05 -2.10 -16.36
C PRO A 265 13.87 -0.69 -16.95
N ALA A 266 14.64 0.27 -16.47
CA ALA A 266 14.53 1.68 -16.87
C ALA A 266 14.83 1.92 -18.37
N ASP A 267 15.66 1.07 -18.97
CA ASP A 267 16.08 1.10 -20.37
C ASP A 267 15.11 0.38 -21.32
N GLN A 268 14.16 -0.39 -20.78
CA GLN A 268 13.24 -1.23 -21.56
C GLN A 268 11.79 -0.73 -21.50
N HIS A 269 11.56 0.53 -21.12
CA HIS A 269 10.22 1.09 -21.02
C HIS A 269 9.44 1.05 -22.34
N ASP A 270 10.08 1.35 -23.47
CA ASP A 270 9.42 1.40 -24.78
C ASP A 270 8.98 0.01 -25.28
N PRO A 271 9.87 -1.00 -25.39
CA PRO A 271 9.45 -2.33 -25.83
C PRO A 271 8.50 -2.99 -24.82
N THR A 272 8.65 -2.70 -23.53
CA THR A 272 7.71 -3.21 -22.52
C THR A 272 6.34 -2.57 -22.65
N LEU A 273 6.26 -1.28 -22.99
CA LEU A 273 4.98 -0.59 -23.18
C LEU A 273 4.18 -1.20 -24.34
N GLU A 274 4.82 -1.45 -25.48
CA GLU A 274 4.17 -2.06 -26.65
C GLU A 274 3.62 -3.45 -26.29
N ARG A 275 4.47 -4.31 -25.71
CA ARG A 275 4.07 -5.65 -25.29
C ARG A 275 2.94 -5.65 -24.25
N VAL A 276 2.96 -4.72 -23.29
CA VAL A 276 1.90 -4.63 -22.27
C VAL A 276 0.60 -4.16 -22.90
N ALA A 277 0.64 -3.21 -23.84
CA ALA A 277 -0.53 -2.78 -24.59
C ALA A 277 -1.13 -3.96 -25.39
N ASP A 278 -0.31 -4.70 -26.13
CA ASP A 278 -0.74 -5.90 -26.88
C ASP A 278 -1.37 -6.94 -25.95
N PHE A 279 -0.71 -7.25 -24.82
CA PHE A 279 -1.25 -8.16 -23.80
C PHE A 279 -2.63 -7.70 -23.30
N THR A 280 -2.79 -6.40 -23.02
CA THR A 280 -4.05 -5.82 -22.55
C THR A 280 -5.14 -5.94 -23.61
N LEU A 281 -4.87 -5.58 -24.86
CA LEU A 281 -5.83 -5.70 -25.96
C LEU A 281 -6.25 -7.15 -26.23
N ASP A 282 -5.29 -8.08 -26.24
CA ASP A 282 -5.56 -9.52 -26.36
C ASP A 282 -6.42 -10.05 -25.20
N ARG A 283 -6.20 -9.52 -23.99
CA ARG A 283 -6.99 -9.90 -22.81
C ARG A 283 -8.41 -9.38 -22.92
N LEU A 284 -8.60 -8.13 -23.32
CA LEU A 284 -9.91 -7.52 -23.56
C LEU A 284 -10.69 -8.28 -24.63
N ALA A 285 -10.06 -8.61 -25.75
CA ALA A 285 -10.69 -9.38 -26.83
C ALA A 285 -11.20 -10.75 -26.33
N ARG A 286 -10.42 -11.43 -25.46
CA ARG A 286 -10.83 -12.71 -24.86
C ARG A 286 -11.97 -12.55 -23.87
N THR A 287 -12.00 -11.49 -23.07
CA THR A 287 -13.12 -11.24 -22.15
C THR A 287 -14.41 -10.88 -22.89
N SER A 288 -14.32 -10.12 -23.99
CA SER A 288 -15.48 -9.81 -24.84
C SER A 288 -16.01 -11.03 -25.61
N SER A 289 -15.14 -11.99 -25.95
CA SER A 289 -15.55 -13.25 -26.60
C SER A 289 -16.26 -14.24 -25.67
N VAL A 290 -16.26 -13.98 -24.36
CA VAL A 290 -16.90 -14.80 -23.30
C VAL A 290 -18.18 -14.12 -22.78
N GLY A 291 -18.75 -13.17 -23.54
CA GLY A 291 -20.10 -12.65 -23.32
C GLY A 291 -21.20 -13.61 -23.85
N PRO A 292 -22.42 -13.59 -23.25
CA PRO A 292 -23.45 -14.63 -23.36
C PRO A 292 -24.03 -14.89 -24.75
#